data_AF-A0A1I0XHG6-F1
#
_entry.id   AF-A0A1I0XHG6-F1
#
_cell.length_a   1.000
_cell.length_b   1.000
_cell.length_c   1.000
_cell.angle_alpha   90.00
_cell.angle_beta   90.00
_cell.angle_gamma   90.00
#
_symmetry.space_group_name_H-M   'P 1'
#
loop_
_entity.id
_entity.type
_entity.pdbx_description
1 polymer ?
#
loop_
_entity_poly.entity_id
_entity_poly.type
_entity_poly.pdbx_seq_one_letter_code
_entity_poly.pdbx_strand_id
1 'polypeptide(L)'
;MSLDDLLHLGALSPGAGPDLVCTVGGAHPVVVAPSGELDRQGGPFLVGLAGLVASRPGVDVVVDLTGVGYVDVAGMRALATARDLVVERGGELRVRGASGTARVVATVMGLEELLDERAGAPAGTVASAAVPTDGPVAVVAVPGLTTGVLELAAVPVHHAELHAALGAFVDVVLRTVPGATAVSVQLGSAAEPTEVASTSRRAAELDGWQIRAGEGPCVESGDTSRTVVSADVLTDARWPRLVRAARAGGAVPVVSSPLLDEGRAIGGVNVYGADGGVFHGGHRHAVEVMAAGTTTGVEQLRLHAELRTQADQLRQALVSRATIDQAKGIVMAHRGGTPDEAFTFLSALSQHKNVKLRDPAREMVEQASHAAAPSGRPSGPRGPVAAGVRSSSGTSLPARRGAGGTGA
;
A
#
# COMPACT_ATOMS: atom_id res chain seq x y z
N MET A 1 24.25 -13.87 15.80
CA MET A 1 25.55 -13.19 15.69
C MET A 1 25.57 -12.11 16.75
N SER A 2 26.57 -12.08 17.63
CA SER A 2 26.70 -11.07 18.68
C SER A 2 27.30 -9.77 18.12
N LEU A 3 27.15 -8.64 18.84
CA LEU A 3 27.79 -7.37 18.44
C LEU A 3 29.32 -7.49 18.41
N ASP A 4 29.91 -8.32 19.27
CA ASP A 4 31.35 -8.54 19.30
C ASP A 4 31.81 -9.35 18.06
N ASP A 5 30.97 -10.27 17.55
CA ASP A 5 31.23 -10.96 16.27
C ASP A 5 31.17 -9.98 15.09
N LEU A 6 30.21 -9.03 15.10
CA LEU A 6 30.01 -8.01 14.06
C LEU A 6 31.20 -7.05 13.92
N LEU A 7 31.77 -6.60 15.04
CA LEU A 7 32.92 -5.70 15.06
C LEU A 7 34.21 -6.35 14.54
N HIS A 8 34.26 -7.69 14.47
CA HIS A 8 35.41 -8.45 13.97
C HIS A 8 35.28 -8.87 12.50
N LEU A 9 34.10 -8.74 11.87
CA LEU A 9 33.81 -9.25 10.52
C LEU A 9 34.22 -8.31 9.37
N GLY A 10 34.53 -7.05 9.65
CA GLY A 10 35.07 -6.10 8.66
C GLY A 10 34.03 -5.59 7.65
N ALA A 11 33.58 -6.44 6.72
CA ALA A 11 32.61 -6.11 5.68
C ALA A 11 31.50 -7.17 5.57
N LEU A 12 30.24 -6.72 5.57
CA LEU A 12 29.05 -7.54 5.53
C LEU A 12 28.28 -7.24 4.24
N SER A 13 27.82 -8.28 3.56
CA SER A 13 27.00 -8.16 2.36
C SER A 13 25.76 -9.05 2.52
N PRO A 14 24.58 -8.63 2.03
CA PRO A 14 23.35 -9.40 2.13
C PRO A 14 23.39 -10.75 1.39
N GLY A 15 24.34 -10.96 0.47
CA GLY A 15 24.47 -12.19 -0.33
C GLY A 15 23.39 -12.31 -1.41
N ALA A 16 23.84 -12.55 -2.65
CA ALA A 16 23.06 -12.58 -3.90
C ALA A 16 22.40 -11.24 -4.30
N GLY A 17 23.22 -10.24 -4.62
CA GLY A 17 22.86 -8.97 -5.28
C GLY A 17 24.02 -7.96 -5.17
N PRO A 18 24.33 -7.13 -6.20
CA PRO A 18 25.63 -6.44 -6.25
C PRO A 18 25.78 -5.11 -5.49
N ASP A 19 24.76 -4.53 -4.87
CA ASP A 19 24.80 -3.06 -4.70
C ASP A 19 24.89 -2.51 -3.26
N LEU A 20 24.99 -3.32 -2.21
CA LEU A 20 25.21 -2.77 -0.85
C LEU A 20 26.18 -3.61 0.00
N VAL A 21 27.27 -2.98 0.41
CA VAL A 21 28.25 -3.54 1.37
C VAL A 21 28.27 -2.65 2.61
N CYS A 22 28.08 -3.22 3.79
CA CYS A 22 28.14 -2.47 5.06
C CYS A 22 29.38 -2.87 5.86
N THR A 23 30.11 -1.88 6.34
CA THR A 23 31.15 -2.09 7.37
C THR A 23 30.63 -1.61 8.72
N VAL A 24 30.98 -2.31 9.79
CA VAL A 24 30.58 -1.95 11.16
C VAL A 24 31.84 -1.83 12.01
N GLY A 25 32.02 -0.71 12.68
CA GLY A 25 33.22 -0.45 13.49
C GLY A 25 32.99 0.62 14.55
N GLY A 26 33.96 0.81 15.45
CA GLY A 26 33.84 1.76 16.57
C GLY A 26 33.20 1.15 17.82
N ALA A 27 33.69 1.55 19.00
CA ALA A 27 33.23 1.02 20.28
C ALA A 27 32.02 1.79 20.85
N HIS A 28 32.02 3.12 20.72
CA HIS A 28 30.89 4.02 20.99
C HIS A 28 31.25 5.44 20.46
N PRO A 29 30.47 6.05 19.54
CA PRO A 29 29.34 5.46 18.83
C PRO A 29 29.79 4.34 17.89
N VAL A 30 28.89 3.39 17.62
CA VAL A 30 29.09 2.34 16.62
C VAL A 30 28.80 2.94 15.24
N VAL A 31 29.76 2.86 14.34
CA VAL A 31 29.68 3.37 12.97
C VAL A 31 29.24 2.24 12.04
N VAL A 32 28.15 2.45 11.31
CA VAL A 32 27.66 1.59 10.22
C VAL A 32 27.88 2.35 8.91
N ALA A 33 28.83 1.92 8.09
CA ALA A 33 29.15 2.58 6.83
C ALA A 33 28.72 1.71 5.64
N PRO A 34 27.50 1.92 5.10
CA PRO A 34 27.07 1.35 3.82
C PRO A 34 27.84 1.94 2.64
N SER A 35 28.10 1.11 1.63
CA SER A 35 28.70 1.48 0.35
C SER A 35 27.90 0.87 -0.79
N GLY A 36 27.51 1.70 -1.76
CA GLY A 36 26.67 1.32 -2.92
C GLY A 36 25.31 2.05 -2.97
N GLU A 37 24.21 1.36 -3.20
CA GLU A 37 22.86 1.94 -3.31
C GLU A 37 21.97 1.55 -2.13
N LEU A 38 21.30 2.55 -1.54
CA LEU A 38 20.32 2.34 -0.48
C LEU A 38 18.91 2.45 -1.07
N ASP A 39 18.46 1.35 -1.64
CA ASP A 39 17.18 1.21 -2.34
C ASP A 39 16.23 0.23 -1.63
N ARG A 40 15.17 -0.21 -2.32
CA ARG A 40 14.25 -1.25 -1.85
C ARG A 40 14.95 -2.56 -1.44
N GLN A 41 16.06 -2.93 -2.09
CA GLN A 41 16.80 -4.15 -1.79
C GLN A 41 17.79 -3.97 -0.63
N GLY A 42 18.49 -2.84 -0.59
CA GLY A 42 19.49 -2.52 0.43
C GLY A 42 18.92 -2.09 1.79
N GLY A 43 17.75 -1.43 1.79
CA GLY A 43 17.12 -0.89 3.01
C GLY A 43 16.90 -1.90 4.14
N PRO A 44 16.28 -3.07 3.91
CA PRO A 44 16.06 -4.08 4.95
C PRO A 44 17.34 -4.56 5.64
N PHE A 45 18.47 -4.61 4.91
CA PHE A 45 19.76 -5.01 5.46
C PHE A 45 20.30 -4.00 6.47
N LEU A 46 20.17 -2.70 6.18
CA LEU A 46 20.56 -1.63 7.11
C LEU A 46 19.71 -1.65 8.40
N VAL A 47 18.40 -1.87 8.27
CA VAL A 47 17.49 -2.01 9.43
C VAL A 47 17.88 -3.20 10.30
N GLY A 48 18.19 -4.35 9.69
CA GLY A 48 18.66 -5.54 10.40
C GLY A 48 19.96 -5.30 11.17
N LEU A 49 20.92 -4.60 10.56
CA LEU A 49 22.18 -4.23 11.22
C LEU A 49 21.96 -3.25 12.38
N ALA A 50 21.15 -2.21 12.20
CA ALA A 50 20.81 -1.29 13.28
C ALA A 50 20.11 -2.01 14.45
N GLY A 51 19.19 -2.93 14.15
CA GLY A 51 18.53 -3.76 15.17
C GLY A 51 19.48 -4.69 15.93
N LEU A 52 20.53 -5.20 15.27
CA LEU A 52 21.60 -5.98 15.90
C LEU A 52 22.51 -5.10 16.77
N VAL A 53 22.91 -3.92 16.28
CA VAL A 53 23.73 -2.97 17.04
C VAL A 53 22.98 -2.48 18.28
N ALA A 54 21.71 -2.14 18.12
CA ALA A 54 20.84 -1.73 19.22
C ALA A 54 20.51 -2.87 20.20
N SER A 55 20.98 -4.12 20.00
CA SER A 55 20.71 -5.21 20.97
C SER A 55 21.26 -4.91 22.37
N ARG A 56 22.25 -4.01 22.47
CA ARG A 56 22.71 -3.41 23.72
C ARG A 56 21.97 -2.07 23.96
N PRO A 57 21.34 -1.86 25.13
CA PRO A 57 20.69 -0.59 25.45
C PRO A 57 21.69 0.57 25.50
N GLY A 58 21.30 1.76 25.05
CA GLY A 58 22.12 2.97 25.16
C GLY A 58 23.29 3.09 24.20
N VAL A 59 23.30 2.32 23.10
CA VAL A 59 24.33 2.41 22.06
C VAL A 59 24.00 3.50 21.06
N ASP A 60 24.90 4.47 20.93
CA ASP A 60 24.80 5.47 19.87
C ASP A 60 25.32 4.89 18.56
N VAL A 61 24.62 5.18 17.47
CA VAL A 61 24.88 4.67 16.12
C VAL A 61 25.10 5.84 15.16
N VAL A 62 26.18 5.77 14.38
CA VAL A 62 26.43 6.70 13.27
C VAL A 62 26.35 5.93 11.96
N VAL A 63 25.41 6.29 11.10
CA VAL A 63 25.33 5.75 9.73
C VAL A 63 26.12 6.66 8.80
N ASP A 64 27.25 6.17 8.26
CA ASP A 64 28.10 6.94 7.35
C ASP A 64 27.74 6.64 5.89
N LEU A 65 27.03 7.58 5.26
CA LEU A 65 26.58 7.49 3.87
C LEU A 65 27.63 7.95 2.85
N THR A 66 28.87 8.24 3.25
CA THR A 66 29.92 8.73 2.32
C THR A 66 30.16 7.75 1.17
N GLY A 67 29.98 6.45 1.37
CA GLY A 67 30.11 5.41 0.34
C GLY A 67 28.84 5.15 -0.48
N VAL A 68 27.72 5.84 -0.20
CA VAL A 68 26.42 5.59 -0.82
C VAL A 68 26.22 6.53 -2.02
N GLY A 69 26.06 5.96 -3.21
CA GLY A 69 25.89 6.70 -4.47
C GLY A 69 24.43 7.08 -4.78
N TYR A 70 23.46 6.37 -4.21
CA TYR A 70 22.03 6.59 -4.45
C TYR A 70 21.20 6.19 -3.23
N VAL A 71 20.13 6.95 -2.96
CA VAL A 71 19.15 6.67 -1.91
C VAL A 71 17.75 6.97 -2.43
N ASP A 72 16.87 5.96 -2.44
CA ASP A 72 15.45 6.12 -2.80
C ASP A 72 14.56 6.30 -1.56
N VAL A 73 13.25 6.40 -1.78
CA VAL A 73 12.26 6.52 -0.69
C VAL A 73 12.29 5.31 0.25
N ALA A 74 12.55 4.09 -0.27
CA ALA A 74 12.64 2.89 0.54
C ALA A 74 13.90 2.87 1.41
N GLY A 75 15.03 3.38 0.90
CA GLY A 75 16.26 3.59 1.65
C GLY A 75 16.13 4.64 2.75
N MET A 76 15.42 5.74 2.46
CA MET A 76 15.11 6.74 3.50
C MET A 76 14.20 6.18 4.59
N ARG A 77 13.20 5.36 4.22
CA ARG A 77 12.37 4.65 5.20
C ARG A 77 13.21 3.72 6.06
N ALA A 78 14.19 3.03 5.48
CA ALA A 78 15.10 2.17 6.23
C ALA A 78 15.94 2.94 7.25
N LEU A 79 16.41 4.15 6.91
CA LEU A 79 17.12 5.03 7.85
C LEU A 79 16.21 5.48 9.01
N ALA A 80 14.96 5.87 8.71
CA ALA A 80 13.99 6.25 9.73
C ALA A 80 13.66 5.07 10.66
N THR A 81 13.40 3.88 10.10
CA THR A 81 13.14 2.67 10.90
C THR A 81 14.35 2.26 11.75
N ALA A 82 15.57 2.39 11.22
CA ALA A 82 16.78 2.14 11.98
C ALA A 82 16.91 3.09 13.18
N ARG A 83 16.57 4.37 13.01
CA ARG A 83 16.56 5.35 14.11
C ARG A 83 15.56 4.96 15.19
N ASP A 84 14.33 4.65 14.81
CA ASP A 84 13.29 4.28 15.77
C ASP A 84 13.73 3.08 16.64
N LEU A 85 14.36 2.07 16.03
CA LEU A 85 14.89 0.91 16.74
C LEU A 85 16.03 1.25 17.72
N VAL A 86 16.90 2.19 17.37
CA VAL A 86 18.00 2.63 18.25
C VAL A 86 17.47 3.49 19.40
N VAL A 87 16.55 4.40 19.11
CA VAL A 87 15.92 5.30 20.08
C VAL A 87 15.04 4.53 21.07
N GLU A 88 14.26 3.55 20.61
CA GLU A 88 13.45 2.69 21.46
C GLU A 88 14.30 1.95 22.51
N ARG A 89 15.58 1.71 22.20
CA ARG A 89 16.55 1.05 23.09
C ARG A 89 17.47 2.02 23.82
N GLY A 90 17.13 3.31 23.82
CA GLY A 90 17.78 4.36 24.60
C GLY A 90 19.11 4.87 24.03
N GLY A 91 19.43 4.53 22.78
CA GLY A 91 20.57 5.10 22.06
C GLY A 91 20.17 6.24 21.12
N GLU A 92 21.14 6.89 20.50
CA GLU A 92 20.90 7.89 19.46
C GLU A 92 21.41 7.43 18.09
N LEU A 93 20.63 7.62 17.02
CA LEU A 93 21.11 7.40 15.65
C LEU A 93 21.31 8.72 14.91
N ARG A 94 22.52 8.90 14.38
CA ARG A 94 22.91 10.03 13.51
C ARG A 94 23.37 9.52 12.15
N VAL A 95 23.26 10.36 11.13
CA VAL A 95 23.74 10.12 9.77
C VAL A 95 24.83 11.14 9.43
N ARG A 96 25.93 10.61 8.88
CA ARG A 96 27.07 11.39 8.37
C ARG A 96 27.20 11.15 6.86
N GLY A 97 27.82 12.08 6.14
CA GLY A 97 28.28 11.81 4.77
C GLY A 97 27.20 11.86 3.70
N ALA A 98 25.95 12.22 4.06
CA ALA A 98 24.89 12.43 3.08
C ALA A 98 25.28 13.54 2.09
N SER A 99 25.39 13.21 0.80
CA SER A 99 25.72 14.16 -0.27
C SER A 99 24.62 14.23 -1.31
N GLY A 100 24.54 15.34 -2.05
CA GLY A 100 23.61 15.52 -3.17
C GLY A 100 22.14 15.25 -2.82
N THR A 101 21.50 14.38 -3.59
CA THR A 101 20.07 14.03 -3.49
C THR A 101 19.66 13.52 -2.11
N ALA A 102 20.52 12.76 -1.40
CA ALA A 102 20.21 12.24 -0.07
C ALA A 102 20.03 13.37 0.97
N ARG A 103 20.80 14.45 0.85
CA ARG A 103 20.68 15.62 1.72
C ARG A 103 19.42 16.42 1.41
N VAL A 104 19.12 16.59 0.11
CA VAL A 104 17.87 17.24 -0.34
C VAL A 104 16.66 16.46 0.18
N VAL A 105 16.64 15.14 0.03
CA VAL A 105 15.55 14.30 0.51
C VAL A 105 15.44 14.31 2.04
N ALA A 106 16.55 14.25 2.78
CA ALA A 106 16.52 14.35 4.25
C ALA A 106 15.98 15.69 4.75
N THR A 107 16.36 16.80 4.14
CA THR A 107 15.80 18.14 4.40
C THR A 107 14.30 18.17 4.13
N VAL A 108 13.87 17.60 3.01
CA VAL A 108 12.46 17.57 2.59
C VAL A 108 11.60 16.70 3.50
N MET A 109 12.17 15.60 4.00
CA MET A 109 11.51 14.66 4.92
C MET A 109 11.58 15.13 6.39
N GLY A 110 12.12 16.32 6.67
CA GLY A 110 12.26 16.84 8.04
C GLY A 110 13.21 16.01 8.91
N LEU A 111 14.15 15.29 8.30
CA LEU A 111 15.15 14.44 8.96
C LEU A 111 16.46 15.20 9.21
N GLU A 112 16.41 16.52 9.35
CA GLU A 112 17.60 17.37 9.52
C GLU A 112 18.33 17.11 10.83
N GLU A 113 17.59 16.80 11.90
CA GLU A 113 18.16 16.37 13.19
C GLU A 113 18.98 15.08 13.06
N LEU A 114 18.72 14.31 12.00
CA LEU A 114 19.41 13.08 11.69
C LEU A 114 20.77 13.35 11.02
N LEU A 115 20.99 14.54 10.43
CA LEU A 115 22.24 14.90 9.73
C LEU A 115 23.18 15.69 10.63
N ASP A 116 24.30 15.10 11.06
CA ASP A 116 25.30 15.79 11.89
C ASP A 116 26.51 16.27 11.06
N GLU A 117 26.63 17.58 10.84
CA GLU A 117 27.81 18.20 10.21
C GLU A 117 28.93 18.57 11.23
N ARG A 118 28.75 18.36 12.55
CA ARG A 118 29.72 18.78 13.56
C ARG A 118 30.85 17.78 13.86
N ALA A 119 30.84 16.59 13.29
CA ALA A 119 31.95 15.63 13.40
C ALA A 119 32.90 15.76 12.20
N GLY A 120 33.94 16.60 12.37
CA GLY A 120 34.98 16.86 11.38
C GLY A 120 35.66 15.62 10.77
N ALA A 121 36.23 15.82 9.59
CA ALA A 121 36.96 14.86 8.77
C ALA A 121 38.22 14.27 9.46
N PRO A 122 38.71 13.10 9.01
CA PRO A 122 40.13 12.92 8.76
C PRO A 122 40.43 13.18 7.28
N ALA A 123 41.53 13.88 7.04
CA ALA A 123 42.02 14.29 5.73
C ALA A 123 42.28 13.10 4.78
N GLY A 124 41.84 13.22 3.53
CA GLY A 124 42.16 12.26 2.46
C GLY A 124 41.45 12.63 1.15
N THR A 125 42.18 13.33 0.29
CA THR A 125 41.75 13.82 -1.02
C THR A 125 41.33 12.71 -1.98
N VAL A 126 40.14 12.83 -2.59
CA VAL A 126 39.95 12.46 -4.01
C VAL A 126 39.04 13.52 -4.65
N ALA A 127 39.58 14.22 -5.63
CA ALA A 127 38.84 15.18 -6.45
C ALA A 127 37.91 14.44 -7.42
N SER A 128 36.66 14.88 -7.57
CA SER A 128 35.87 14.59 -8.77
C SER A 128 34.82 15.67 -9.03
N ALA A 129 34.94 16.23 -10.24
CA ALA A 129 34.06 17.08 -11.04
C ALA A 129 32.90 17.84 -10.36
N ALA A 130 33.01 19.17 -10.40
CA ALA A 130 31.95 20.12 -10.07
C ALA A 130 30.75 19.98 -11.03
N VAL A 131 29.58 19.72 -10.47
CA VAL A 131 28.27 20.05 -11.08
C VAL A 131 28.00 21.53 -10.80
N PRO A 132 27.44 22.31 -11.75
CA PRO A 132 27.25 23.75 -11.57
C PRO A 132 26.25 23.99 -10.43
N THR A 133 26.67 24.71 -9.40
CA THR A 133 25.82 25.21 -8.33
C THR A 133 25.07 26.44 -8.82
N ASP A 134 23.80 26.29 -9.17
CA ASP A 134 22.85 27.41 -9.08
C ASP A 134 22.77 27.87 -7.61
N GLY A 135 22.59 29.17 -7.40
CA GLY A 135 22.68 29.85 -6.10
C GLY A 135 21.74 29.31 -5.00
N PRO A 136 21.79 29.88 -3.78
CA PRO A 136 21.08 29.33 -2.63
C PRO A 136 19.56 29.27 -2.89
N VAL A 137 19.06 28.07 -3.20
CA VAL A 137 17.64 27.78 -3.22
C VAL A 137 17.17 27.85 -1.77
N ALA A 138 16.32 28.81 -1.43
CA ALA A 138 15.63 28.83 -0.16
C ALA A 138 14.70 27.61 -0.10
N VAL A 139 15.17 26.52 0.49
CA VAL A 139 14.37 25.32 0.75
C VAL A 139 13.47 25.65 1.93
N VAL A 140 12.18 25.88 1.64
CA VAL A 140 11.16 26.08 2.67
C VAL A 140 10.74 24.71 3.15
N ALA A 141 11.06 24.38 4.41
CA ALA A 141 10.55 23.17 5.06
C ALA A 141 9.01 23.19 5.03
N VAL A 142 8.39 22.06 4.68
CA VAL A 142 6.94 21.88 4.69
C VAL A 142 6.58 20.98 5.87
N PRO A 143 6.12 21.55 7.00
CA PRO A 143 5.73 20.77 8.17
C PRO A 143 4.63 19.78 7.81
N GLY A 144 4.79 18.52 8.24
CA GLY A 144 3.78 17.47 8.04
C GLY A 144 3.91 16.69 6.73
N LEU A 145 4.85 17.01 5.83
CA LEU A 145 5.06 16.29 4.57
C LEU A 145 5.30 14.79 4.79
N THR A 146 6.15 14.44 5.75
CA THR A 146 6.45 13.04 6.12
C THR A 146 5.21 12.31 6.61
N THR A 147 4.44 12.94 7.50
CA THR A 147 3.17 12.38 7.98
C THR A 147 2.17 12.21 6.84
N GLY A 148 2.08 13.19 5.94
CA GLY A 148 1.23 13.11 4.75
C GLY A 148 1.60 11.94 3.84
N VAL A 149 2.88 11.73 3.56
CA VAL A 149 3.34 10.57 2.77
C VAL A 149 3.00 9.25 3.46
N LEU A 150 3.18 9.17 4.78
CA LEU A 150 2.80 7.97 5.56
C LEU A 150 1.29 7.74 5.55
N GLU A 151 0.48 8.79 5.64
CA GLU A 151 -0.99 8.71 5.53
C GLU A 151 -1.41 8.21 4.14
N LEU A 152 -0.79 8.70 3.06
CA LEU A 152 -1.03 8.20 1.70
C LEU A 152 -0.74 6.70 1.59
N ALA A 153 0.38 6.24 2.16
CA ALA A 153 0.75 4.82 2.17
C ALA A 153 -0.16 3.96 3.07
N ALA A 154 -0.90 4.58 3.99
CA ALA A 154 -1.79 3.91 4.94
C ALA A 154 -3.28 3.97 4.53
N VAL A 155 -3.62 4.56 3.37
CA VAL A 155 -5.01 4.63 2.90
C VAL A 155 -5.61 3.22 2.78
N PRO A 156 -6.70 2.90 3.52
CA PRO A 156 -7.24 1.55 3.57
C PRO A 156 -7.77 1.04 2.22
N VAL A 157 -7.42 -0.20 1.89
CA VAL A 157 -7.90 -0.92 0.71
C VAL A 157 -9.17 -1.71 1.08
N HIS A 158 -10.37 -1.11 0.89
CA HIS A 158 -11.67 -1.77 1.13
C HIS A 158 -12.63 -1.75 -0.08
N HIS A 159 -13.13 -2.94 -0.45
CA HIS A 159 -13.80 -3.46 -1.67
C HIS A 159 -14.58 -2.57 -2.67
N ALA A 160 -14.61 -1.24 -2.54
CA ALA A 160 -15.05 -0.23 -3.51
C ALA A 160 -13.93 0.81 -3.77
N GLU A 161 -12.74 0.31 -4.11
CA GLU A 161 -11.45 0.76 -3.53
C GLU A 161 -10.83 2.02 -4.13
N LEU A 162 -10.93 2.24 -5.44
CA LEU A 162 -10.10 3.26 -6.10
C LEU A 162 -10.62 4.68 -5.90
N HIS A 163 -11.90 4.94 -6.20
CA HIS A 163 -12.48 6.29 -6.07
C HIS A 163 -12.45 6.80 -4.62
N ALA A 164 -12.76 5.93 -3.65
CA ALA A 164 -12.68 6.27 -2.24
C ALA A 164 -11.24 6.56 -1.78
N ALA A 165 -10.26 5.80 -2.29
CA ALA A 165 -8.86 6.05 -2.00
C ALA A 165 -8.34 7.35 -2.64
N LEU A 166 -8.73 7.65 -3.87
CA LEU A 166 -8.44 8.94 -4.50
C LEU A 166 -9.03 10.11 -3.68
N GLY A 167 -10.23 9.91 -3.12
CA GLY A 167 -10.84 10.84 -2.15
C GLY A 167 -9.96 11.05 -0.91
N ALA A 168 -9.47 9.97 -0.29
CA ALA A 168 -8.55 10.07 0.84
C ALA A 168 -7.22 10.75 0.45
N PHE A 169 -6.68 10.47 -0.75
CA PHE A 169 -5.46 11.10 -1.23
C PHE A 169 -5.61 12.61 -1.35
N VAL A 170 -6.68 13.11 -2.00
CA VAL A 170 -6.88 14.55 -2.14
C VAL A 170 -7.01 15.26 -0.79
N ASP A 171 -7.60 14.60 0.21
CA ASP A 171 -7.74 15.12 1.57
C ASP A 171 -6.39 15.18 2.30
N VAL A 172 -5.56 14.16 2.16
CA VAL A 172 -4.20 14.13 2.74
C VAL A 172 -3.33 15.21 2.09
N VAL A 173 -3.35 15.33 0.76
CA VAL A 173 -2.60 16.36 0.03
C VAL A 173 -3.03 17.76 0.47
N LEU A 174 -4.34 18.01 0.59
CA LEU A 174 -4.88 19.31 1.01
C LEU A 174 -4.39 19.71 2.42
N ARG A 175 -4.34 18.78 3.37
CA ARG A 175 -3.85 19.05 4.72
C ARG A 175 -2.33 19.20 4.79
N THR A 176 -1.62 18.56 3.88
CA THR A 176 -0.16 18.46 3.90
C THR A 176 0.53 19.61 3.20
N VAL A 177 -0.04 20.14 2.11
CA VAL A 177 0.58 21.21 1.32
C VAL A 177 0.14 22.58 1.86
N PRO A 178 1.04 23.39 2.45
CA PRO A 178 0.70 24.70 2.98
C PRO A 178 0.16 25.61 1.88
N GLY A 179 -0.86 26.40 2.21
CA GLY A 179 -1.50 27.32 1.27
C GLY A 179 -2.41 26.66 0.23
N ALA A 180 -2.52 25.32 0.21
CA ALA A 180 -3.51 24.63 -0.61
C ALA A 180 -4.93 24.97 -0.14
N THR A 181 -5.78 25.40 -1.07
CA THR A 181 -7.21 25.68 -0.84
C THR A 181 -8.10 24.65 -1.51
N ALA A 182 -7.61 24.01 -2.57
CA ALA A 182 -8.31 22.92 -3.23
C ALA A 182 -7.32 21.98 -3.91
N VAL A 183 -7.66 20.70 -3.96
CA VAL A 183 -6.83 19.66 -4.60
C VAL A 183 -7.72 18.80 -5.48
N SER A 184 -7.17 18.37 -6.60
CA SER A 184 -7.73 17.29 -7.40
C SER A 184 -6.68 16.28 -7.80
N VAL A 185 -7.12 15.05 -7.99
CA VAL A 185 -6.33 13.95 -8.53
C VAL A 185 -7.12 13.31 -9.66
N GLN A 186 -6.44 13.02 -10.76
CA GLN A 186 -7.01 12.27 -11.88
C GLN A 186 -6.09 11.13 -12.31
N LEU A 187 -6.68 10.04 -12.79
CA LEU A 187 -5.99 8.95 -13.47
C LEU A 187 -6.43 8.88 -14.93
N GLY A 188 -5.55 8.36 -15.77
CA GLY A 188 -5.72 8.37 -17.23
C GLY A 188 -5.07 9.60 -17.87
N SER A 189 -5.36 9.80 -19.16
CA SER A 189 -4.84 10.96 -19.89
C SER A 189 -5.47 12.25 -19.38
N ALA A 190 -4.75 13.37 -19.48
CA ALA A 190 -5.32 14.66 -19.08
C ALA A 190 -6.58 15.04 -19.90
N ALA A 191 -6.64 14.64 -21.17
CA ALA A 191 -7.79 14.91 -22.03
C ALA A 191 -9.02 14.04 -21.70
N GLU A 192 -8.78 12.80 -21.32
CA GLU A 192 -9.80 11.79 -21.03
C GLU A 192 -9.44 11.06 -19.72
N PRO A 193 -9.76 11.66 -18.57
CA PRO A 193 -9.52 11.02 -17.28
C PRO A 193 -10.50 9.85 -17.08
N THR A 194 -9.99 8.72 -16.61
CA THR A 194 -10.78 7.52 -16.30
C THR A 194 -11.32 7.55 -14.87
N GLU A 195 -10.60 8.19 -13.96
CA GLU A 195 -10.99 8.37 -12.57
C GLU A 195 -10.61 9.77 -12.11
N VAL A 196 -11.46 10.38 -11.28
CA VAL A 196 -11.24 11.73 -10.73
C VAL A 196 -11.69 11.80 -9.28
N ALA A 197 -10.96 12.55 -8.47
CA ALA A 197 -11.35 12.98 -7.14
C ALA A 197 -10.98 14.45 -6.93
N SER A 198 -11.74 15.17 -6.12
CA SER A 198 -11.49 16.59 -5.85
C SER A 198 -12.02 16.97 -4.48
N THR A 199 -11.31 17.85 -3.77
CA THR A 199 -11.76 18.34 -2.45
C THR A 199 -12.87 19.39 -2.55
N SER A 200 -13.08 19.98 -3.73
CA SER A 200 -14.12 20.98 -3.94
C SER A 200 -14.63 21.01 -5.37
N ARG A 201 -15.85 21.52 -5.53
CA ARG A 201 -16.43 21.84 -6.84
C ARG A 201 -15.56 22.81 -7.63
N ARG A 202 -14.87 23.74 -6.96
CA ARG A 202 -14.00 24.72 -7.61
C ARG A 202 -12.79 24.04 -8.26
N ALA A 203 -12.14 23.09 -7.59
CA ALA A 203 -11.06 22.30 -8.20
C ALA A 203 -11.54 21.54 -9.44
N ALA A 204 -12.69 20.86 -9.35
CA ALA A 204 -13.27 20.14 -10.48
C ALA A 204 -13.62 21.06 -11.66
N GLU A 205 -14.12 22.28 -11.39
CA GLU A 205 -14.41 23.28 -12.44
C GLU A 205 -13.13 23.79 -13.13
N LEU A 206 -12.07 24.06 -12.36
CA LEU A 206 -10.77 24.51 -12.85
C LEU A 206 -10.08 23.44 -13.73
N ASP A 207 -10.13 22.17 -13.32
CA ASP A 207 -9.67 21.06 -14.13
C ASP A 207 -10.48 20.98 -15.44
N GLY A 208 -11.81 21.04 -15.32
CA GLY A 208 -12.70 21.00 -16.47
C GLY A 208 -12.45 22.12 -17.48
N TRP A 209 -12.02 23.32 -17.05
CA TRP A 209 -11.63 24.39 -17.97
C TRP A 209 -10.37 24.05 -18.75
N GLN A 210 -9.34 23.53 -18.10
CA GLN A 210 -8.08 23.13 -18.73
C GLN A 210 -8.31 22.02 -19.76
N ILE A 211 -9.08 20.99 -19.38
CA ILE A 211 -9.41 19.85 -20.24
C ILE A 211 -10.19 20.31 -21.47
N ARG A 212 -11.25 21.12 -21.29
CA ARG A 212 -12.06 21.63 -22.42
C ARG A 212 -11.28 22.55 -23.34
N ALA A 213 -10.33 23.32 -22.80
CA ALA A 213 -9.46 24.17 -23.61
C ALA A 213 -8.38 23.37 -24.35
N GLY A 214 -8.06 22.16 -23.89
CA GLY A 214 -6.91 21.37 -24.32
C GLY A 214 -5.58 22.05 -23.99
N GLU A 215 -5.58 22.98 -23.03
CA GLU A 215 -4.44 23.79 -22.63
C GLU A 215 -4.55 24.09 -21.12
N GLY A 216 -3.42 24.11 -20.42
CA GLY A 216 -3.35 24.41 -19.00
C GLY A 216 -2.25 23.63 -18.30
N PRO A 217 -1.91 24.00 -17.05
CA PRO A 217 -0.93 23.31 -16.24
C PRO A 217 -1.12 21.80 -16.15
N CYS A 218 -2.36 21.31 -15.97
CA CYS A 218 -2.62 19.88 -15.84
C CYS A 218 -2.47 19.11 -17.16
N VAL A 219 -2.82 19.76 -18.28
CA VAL A 219 -2.66 19.20 -19.63
C VAL A 219 -1.18 19.14 -19.98
N GLU A 220 -0.47 20.26 -19.82
CA GLU A 220 0.97 20.34 -20.08
C GLU A 220 1.76 19.39 -19.17
N SER A 221 1.36 19.25 -17.90
CA SER A 221 1.99 18.32 -16.97
C SER A 221 1.84 16.87 -17.41
N GLY A 222 0.64 16.48 -17.87
CA GLY A 222 0.39 15.15 -18.42
C GLY A 222 1.18 14.88 -19.71
N ASP A 223 1.21 15.85 -20.62
CA ASP A 223 1.88 15.72 -21.93
C ASP A 223 3.41 15.68 -21.79
N THR A 224 3.97 16.48 -20.88
CA THR A 224 5.43 16.60 -20.70
C THR A 224 5.98 15.68 -19.61
N SER A 225 5.12 15.02 -18.84
CA SER A 225 5.51 14.25 -17.65
C SER A 225 6.37 15.05 -16.67
N ARG A 226 6.08 16.36 -16.55
CA ARG A 226 6.79 17.28 -15.67
C ARG A 226 5.82 18.09 -14.83
N THR A 227 6.30 18.52 -13.66
CA THR A 227 5.55 19.46 -12.82
C THR A 227 5.50 20.84 -13.45
N VAL A 228 4.31 21.42 -13.50
CA VAL A 228 4.03 22.74 -14.05
C VAL A 228 3.46 23.64 -12.96
N VAL A 229 4.00 24.85 -12.84
CA VAL A 229 3.56 25.85 -11.86
C VAL A 229 3.00 27.05 -12.61
N SER A 230 1.88 27.59 -12.14
CA SER A 230 1.36 28.88 -12.58
C SER A 230 0.99 29.74 -11.37
N ALA A 231 1.37 31.01 -11.40
CA ALA A 231 1.00 31.98 -10.36
C ALA A 231 -0.47 32.42 -10.48
N ASP A 232 -1.04 32.33 -11.68
CA ASP A 232 -2.47 32.54 -11.93
C ASP A 232 -2.89 31.84 -13.22
N VAL A 233 -3.48 30.66 -13.08
CA VAL A 233 -3.88 29.81 -14.23
C VAL A 233 -4.93 30.47 -15.13
N LEU A 234 -5.70 31.44 -14.60
CA LEU A 234 -6.77 32.10 -15.36
C LEU A 234 -6.26 33.25 -16.24
N THR A 235 -5.04 33.72 -16.02
CA THR A 235 -4.43 34.84 -16.77
C THR A 235 -3.08 34.50 -17.41
N ASP A 236 -2.57 33.28 -17.21
CA ASP A 236 -1.29 32.84 -17.75
C ASP A 236 -1.28 32.78 -19.29
N ALA A 237 -0.48 33.64 -19.90
CA ALA A 237 -0.39 33.78 -21.35
C ALA A 237 0.14 32.54 -22.08
N ARG A 238 0.71 31.56 -21.36
CA ARG A 238 1.13 30.27 -21.93
C ARG A 238 -0.04 29.46 -22.49
N TRP A 239 -1.26 29.65 -21.97
CA TRP A 239 -2.46 28.89 -22.36
C TRP A 239 -3.60 29.81 -22.82
N PRO A 240 -3.49 30.44 -24.00
CA PRO A 240 -4.45 31.44 -24.46
C PRO A 240 -5.87 30.90 -24.70
N ARG A 241 -6.06 29.61 -24.99
CA ARG A 241 -7.42 29.01 -25.08
C ARG A 241 -8.07 28.91 -23.71
N LEU A 242 -7.29 28.54 -22.69
CA LEU A 242 -7.77 28.49 -21.31
C LEU A 242 -8.16 29.88 -20.82
N VAL A 243 -7.29 30.88 -21.01
CA VAL A 243 -7.54 32.27 -20.60
C VAL A 243 -8.82 32.82 -21.26
N ARG A 244 -9.08 32.50 -22.54
CA ARG A 244 -10.33 32.91 -23.21
C ARG A 244 -11.58 32.19 -22.70
N ALA A 245 -11.44 30.97 -22.21
CA ALA A 245 -12.54 30.18 -21.66
C ALA A 245 -12.80 30.45 -20.17
N ALA A 246 -11.79 30.96 -19.46
CA ALA A 246 -11.86 31.31 -18.06
C ALA A 246 -12.86 32.44 -17.80
N ARG A 247 -13.59 32.36 -16.69
CA ARG A 247 -14.46 33.44 -16.21
C ARG A 247 -13.66 34.36 -15.29
N ALA A 248 -14.00 35.65 -15.29
CA ALA A 248 -13.39 36.64 -14.40
C ALA A 248 -13.46 36.18 -12.92
N GLY A 249 -12.34 36.29 -12.22
CA GLY A 249 -12.17 35.87 -10.83
C GLY A 249 -10.84 36.37 -10.26
N GLY A 250 -10.58 36.07 -8.98
CA GLY A 250 -9.28 36.32 -8.34
C GLY A 250 -8.18 35.39 -8.88
N ALA A 251 -6.93 35.72 -8.61
CA ALA A 251 -5.76 34.99 -9.10
C ALA A 251 -5.72 33.56 -8.53
N VAL A 252 -5.62 32.56 -9.40
CA VAL A 252 -5.64 31.15 -8.99
C VAL A 252 -4.28 30.50 -9.20
N PRO A 253 -3.38 30.53 -8.21
CA PRO A 253 -2.11 29.82 -8.30
C PRO A 253 -2.36 28.31 -8.29
N VAL A 254 -1.57 27.58 -9.08
CA VAL A 254 -1.66 26.11 -9.18
C VAL A 254 -0.29 25.47 -9.38
N VAL A 255 -0.10 24.31 -8.75
CA VAL A 255 0.93 23.34 -9.10
C VAL A 255 0.26 22.09 -9.63
N SER A 256 0.60 21.70 -10.85
CA SER A 256 0.18 20.45 -11.48
C SER A 256 1.39 19.52 -11.54
N SER A 257 1.32 18.37 -10.89
CA SER A 257 2.38 17.36 -10.89
C SER A 257 1.86 16.05 -11.49
N PRO A 258 2.62 15.40 -12.37
CA PRO A 258 2.19 14.14 -12.96
C PRO A 258 2.31 13.02 -11.92
N LEU A 259 1.42 12.04 -12.04
CA LEU A 259 1.59 10.73 -11.40
C LEU A 259 2.38 9.87 -12.38
N LEU A 260 3.62 9.50 -12.02
CA LEU A 260 4.54 8.82 -12.93
C LEU A 260 4.68 7.34 -12.60
N ASP A 261 4.46 6.50 -13.60
CA ASP A 261 4.80 5.07 -13.60
C ASP A 261 5.85 4.83 -14.69
N GLU A 262 7.02 4.30 -14.31
CA GLU A 262 8.19 4.14 -15.18
C GLU A 262 8.53 5.39 -16.04
N GLY A 263 8.35 6.57 -15.45
CA GLY A 263 8.60 7.87 -16.11
C GLY A 263 7.51 8.33 -17.08
N ARG A 264 6.39 7.61 -17.20
CA ARG A 264 5.22 7.99 -17.99
C ARG A 264 4.10 8.49 -17.09
N ALA A 265 3.44 9.58 -17.49
CA ALA A 265 2.25 10.06 -16.79
C ALA A 265 1.09 9.06 -16.91
N ILE A 266 0.62 8.56 -15.77
CA ILE A 266 -0.60 7.74 -15.61
C ILE A 266 -1.77 8.54 -15.03
N GLY A 267 -1.55 9.81 -14.75
CA GLY A 267 -2.48 10.72 -14.11
C GLY A 267 -1.80 12.01 -13.65
N GLY A 268 -2.46 12.77 -12.80
CA GLY A 268 -1.88 13.99 -12.24
C GLY A 268 -2.59 14.47 -10.97
N VAL A 269 -1.88 15.29 -10.19
CA VAL A 269 -2.38 15.99 -9.02
C VAL A 269 -2.32 17.49 -9.31
N ASN A 270 -3.44 18.20 -9.10
CA ASN A 270 -3.48 19.66 -9.15
C ASN A 270 -3.71 20.19 -7.74
N VAL A 271 -2.84 21.10 -7.29
CA VAL A 271 -2.96 21.78 -6.01
C VAL A 271 -3.15 23.26 -6.27
N TYR A 272 -4.34 23.76 -5.92
CA TYR A 272 -4.74 25.15 -6.07
C TYR A 272 -4.54 25.91 -4.76
N GLY A 273 -4.04 27.14 -4.85
CA GLY A 273 -3.78 28.00 -3.69
C GLY A 273 -4.79 29.16 -3.56
N ALA A 274 -4.64 29.95 -2.51
CA ALA A 274 -5.40 31.19 -2.31
C ALA A 274 -4.80 32.36 -3.12
N ASP A 275 -5.65 33.34 -3.44
CA ASP A 275 -5.27 34.59 -4.13
C ASP A 275 -4.05 35.25 -3.46
N GLY A 276 -3.01 35.54 -4.25
CA GLY A 276 -1.79 36.22 -3.79
C GLY A 276 -0.70 35.32 -3.17
N GLY A 277 -0.96 34.03 -2.96
CA GLY A 277 0.03 33.05 -2.50
C GLY A 277 0.77 32.41 -3.67
N VAL A 278 1.97 32.88 -4.02
CA VAL A 278 2.78 32.24 -5.07
C VAL A 278 3.33 30.92 -4.53
N PHE A 279 3.01 29.80 -5.20
CA PHE A 279 3.69 28.54 -4.97
C PHE A 279 5.18 28.66 -5.36
N HIS A 280 6.02 29.04 -4.39
CA HIS A 280 7.48 29.08 -4.52
C HIS A 280 8.10 27.67 -4.53
N GLY A 281 9.41 27.57 -4.79
CA GLY A 281 10.14 26.30 -4.96
C GLY A 281 9.84 25.20 -3.93
N GLY A 282 9.72 25.54 -2.65
CA GLY A 282 9.34 24.58 -1.59
C GLY A 282 7.93 23.96 -1.76
N HIS A 283 6.95 24.71 -2.26
CA HIS A 283 5.61 24.19 -2.49
C HIS A 283 5.57 23.25 -3.69
N ARG A 284 6.27 23.60 -4.78
CA ARG A 284 6.41 22.72 -5.95
C ARG A 284 6.93 21.36 -5.52
N HIS A 285 7.97 21.34 -4.71
CA HIS A 285 8.59 20.10 -4.27
C HIS A 285 7.69 19.27 -3.34
N ALA A 286 6.97 19.91 -2.41
CA ALA A 286 6.00 19.20 -1.59
C ALA A 286 4.90 18.54 -2.43
N VAL A 287 4.40 19.23 -3.47
CA VAL A 287 3.42 18.65 -4.40
C VAL A 287 4.01 17.47 -5.19
N GLU A 288 5.28 17.56 -5.61
CA GLU A 288 5.99 16.44 -6.29
C GLU A 288 6.10 15.20 -5.39
N VAL A 289 6.49 15.40 -4.12
CA VAL A 289 6.58 14.31 -3.14
C VAL A 289 5.21 13.68 -2.89
N MET A 290 4.18 14.51 -2.73
CA MET A 290 2.81 14.02 -2.54
C MET A 290 2.27 13.31 -3.78
N ALA A 291 2.62 13.77 -4.99
CA ALA A 291 2.30 13.09 -6.24
C ALA A 291 2.99 11.71 -6.31
N ALA A 292 4.27 11.60 -5.95
CA ALA A 292 4.98 10.32 -5.90
C ALA A 292 4.35 9.34 -4.89
N GLY A 293 3.97 9.82 -3.71
CA GLY A 293 3.24 9.03 -2.71
C GLY A 293 1.87 8.57 -3.22
N THR A 294 1.16 9.45 -3.95
CA THR A 294 -0.13 9.15 -4.57
C THR A 294 0.03 8.09 -5.66
N THR A 295 1.06 8.16 -6.51
CA THR A 295 1.37 7.11 -7.49
C THR A 295 1.54 5.77 -6.81
N THR A 296 2.37 5.70 -5.76
CA THR A 296 2.63 4.46 -5.03
C THR A 296 1.34 3.87 -4.48
N GLY A 297 0.48 4.71 -3.88
CA GLY A 297 -0.82 4.27 -3.37
C GLY A 297 -1.73 3.72 -4.48
N VAL A 298 -1.76 4.38 -5.65
CA VAL A 298 -2.54 3.92 -6.82
C VAL A 298 -2.04 2.58 -7.35
N GLU A 299 -0.72 2.39 -7.46
CA GLU A 299 -0.12 1.12 -7.87
C GLU A 299 -0.47 -0.02 -6.90
N GLN A 300 -0.37 0.24 -5.59
CA GLN A 300 -0.74 -0.73 -4.56
C GLN A 300 -2.22 -1.12 -4.68
N LEU A 301 -3.11 -0.16 -4.88
CA LEU A 301 -4.54 -0.42 -5.09
C LEU A 301 -4.79 -1.29 -6.32
N ARG A 302 -4.12 -1.01 -7.44
CA ARG A 302 -4.23 -1.81 -8.66
C ARG A 302 -3.76 -3.24 -8.46
N LEU A 303 -2.59 -3.42 -7.83
CA LEU A 303 -2.03 -4.74 -7.54
C LEU A 303 -2.94 -5.54 -6.59
N HIS A 304 -3.48 -4.90 -5.55
CA HIS A 304 -4.41 -5.55 -4.63
C HIS A 304 -5.71 -5.98 -5.31
N ALA A 305 -6.26 -5.16 -6.19
CA ALA A 305 -7.45 -5.49 -6.97
C ALA A 305 -7.20 -6.68 -7.91
N GLU A 306 -6.02 -6.74 -8.54
CA GLU A 306 -5.64 -7.85 -9.41
C GLU A 306 -5.47 -9.15 -8.63
N LEU A 307 -4.71 -9.13 -7.53
CA LEU A 307 -4.49 -10.30 -6.67
C LEU A 307 -5.81 -10.85 -6.11
N ARG A 308 -6.75 -9.98 -5.74
CA ARG A 308 -8.10 -10.39 -5.32
C ARG A 308 -8.85 -11.08 -6.43
N THR A 309 -8.85 -10.48 -7.62
CA THR A 309 -9.50 -11.06 -8.80
C THR A 309 -8.94 -12.46 -9.11
N GLN A 310 -7.61 -12.62 -9.07
CA GLN A 310 -6.96 -13.91 -9.26
C GLN A 310 -7.31 -14.91 -8.14
N ALA A 311 -7.32 -14.47 -6.87
CA ALA A 311 -7.69 -15.31 -5.75
C ALA A 311 -9.16 -15.79 -5.84
N ASP A 312 -10.07 -14.92 -6.28
CA ASP A 312 -11.48 -15.27 -6.46
C ASP A 312 -11.69 -16.22 -7.64
N GLN A 313 -10.96 -16.03 -8.75
CA GLN A 313 -10.92 -16.99 -9.85
C GLN A 313 -10.40 -18.36 -9.40
N LEU A 314 -9.32 -18.40 -8.59
CA LEU A 314 -8.79 -19.64 -8.04
C LEU A 314 -9.77 -20.32 -7.08
N ARG A 315 -10.40 -19.57 -6.17
CA ARG A 315 -11.45 -20.08 -5.28
C ARG A 315 -12.60 -20.67 -6.09
N GLN A 316 -13.04 -19.96 -7.13
CA GLN A 316 -14.11 -20.44 -8.00
C GLN A 316 -13.72 -21.73 -8.73
N ALA A 317 -12.47 -21.84 -9.19
CA ALA A 317 -11.94 -23.05 -9.80
C ALA A 317 -11.89 -24.22 -8.79
N LEU A 318 -11.41 -23.99 -7.56
CA LEU A 318 -11.35 -25.01 -6.50
C LEU A 318 -12.74 -25.52 -6.09
N VAL A 319 -13.70 -24.61 -5.89
CA VAL A 319 -15.10 -24.99 -5.59
C VAL A 319 -15.68 -25.82 -6.73
N SER A 320 -15.44 -25.40 -7.99
CA SER A 320 -15.94 -26.14 -9.14
C SER A 320 -15.35 -27.56 -9.23
N ARG A 321 -14.06 -27.72 -8.92
CA ARG A 321 -13.39 -29.02 -8.92
C ARG A 321 -13.98 -29.95 -7.85
N ALA A 322 -14.18 -29.46 -6.64
CA ALA A 322 -14.77 -30.25 -5.56
C ALA A 322 -16.18 -30.74 -5.93
N THR A 323 -17.03 -29.87 -6.49
CA THR A 323 -18.38 -30.25 -6.95
C THR A 323 -18.34 -31.24 -8.12
N ILE A 324 -17.41 -31.07 -9.07
CA ILE A 324 -17.23 -32.00 -10.18
C ILE A 324 -16.77 -33.38 -9.68
N ASP A 325 -15.84 -33.45 -8.72
CA ASP A 325 -15.37 -34.71 -8.15
C ASP A 325 -16.48 -35.42 -7.35
N GLN A 326 -17.34 -34.68 -6.64
CA GLN A 326 -18.53 -35.24 -6.01
C GLN A 326 -19.52 -35.80 -7.04
N ALA A 327 -19.79 -35.07 -8.12
CA ALA A 327 -20.66 -35.53 -9.20
C ALA A 327 -20.09 -36.77 -9.90
N LYS A 328 -18.77 -36.84 -10.14
CA LYS A 328 -18.10 -38.04 -10.64
C LYS A 328 -18.36 -39.23 -9.72
N GLY A 329 -18.24 -39.05 -8.41
CA GLY A 329 -18.58 -40.07 -7.41
C GLY A 329 -20.03 -40.54 -7.50
N ILE A 330 -21.00 -39.63 -7.68
CA ILE A 330 -22.42 -39.97 -7.85
C ILE A 330 -22.64 -40.78 -9.13
N VAL A 331 -22.02 -40.38 -10.25
CA VAL A 331 -22.09 -41.09 -11.53
C VAL A 331 -21.51 -42.50 -11.39
N MET A 332 -20.33 -42.63 -10.78
CA MET A 332 -19.69 -43.92 -10.52
C MET A 332 -20.57 -44.82 -9.65
N ALA A 333 -21.22 -44.28 -8.62
CA ALA A 333 -22.12 -45.04 -7.75
C ALA A 333 -23.38 -45.55 -8.48
N HIS A 334 -23.91 -44.79 -9.45
CA HIS A 334 -25.14 -45.16 -10.17
C HIS A 334 -24.91 -46.00 -11.43
N ARG A 335 -23.79 -45.78 -12.13
CA ARG A 335 -23.50 -46.39 -13.43
C ARG A 335 -22.31 -47.36 -13.42
N GLY A 336 -21.55 -47.39 -12.33
CA GLY A 336 -20.24 -48.06 -12.30
C GLY A 336 -19.19 -47.31 -13.12
N GLY A 337 -18.05 -47.94 -13.33
CA GLY A 337 -16.96 -47.43 -14.16
C GLY A 337 -15.89 -46.63 -13.41
N THR A 338 -14.93 -46.13 -14.19
CA THR A 338 -13.76 -45.39 -13.72
C THR A 338 -14.05 -43.89 -13.56
N PRO A 339 -13.23 -43.15 -12.79
CA PRO A 339 -13.35 -41.70 -12.70
C PRO A 339 -13.28 -40.98 -14.06
N ASP A 340 -12.51 -41.50 -15.01
CA ASP A 340 -12.37 -40.90 -16.34
C ASP A 340 -13.64 -41.07 -17.16
N GLU A 341 -14.26 -42.25 -17.14
CA GLU A 341 -15.55 -42.51 -17.78
C GLU A 341 -16.67 -41.61 -17.20
N ALA A 342 -16.66 -41.40 -15.88
CA ALA A 342 -17.59 -40.50 -15.21
C ALA A 342 -17.38 -39.03 -15.62
N PHE A 343 -16.13 -38.59 -15.79
CA PHE A 343 -15.82 -37.25 -16.28
C PHE A 343 -16.24 -37.06 -17.75
N THR A 344 -15.99 -38.07 -18.60
CA THR A 344 -16.45 -38.08 -20.00
C THR A 344 -17.97 -37.95 -20.08
N PHE A 345 -18.71 -38.67 -19.23
CA PHE A 345 -20.16 -38.57 -19.16
C PHE A 345 -20.63 -37.15 -18.78
N LEU A 346 -20.05 -36.56 -17.71
CA LEU A 346 -20.39 -35.19 -17.30
C LEU A 346 -20.05 -34.17 -18.38
N SER A 347 -18.94 -34.37 -19.09
CA SER A 347 -18.51 -33.53 -20.21
C SER A 347 -19.46 -33.62 -21.40
N ALA A 348 -19.91 -34.82 -21.76
CA ALA A 348 -20.93 -35.01 -22.78
C ALA A 348 -22.26 -34.34 -22.40
N LEU A 349 -22.67 -34.42 -21.13
CA LEU A 349 -23.88 -33.75 -20.63
C LEU A 349 -23.75 -32.22 -20.66
N SER A 350 -22.58 -31.69 -20.29
CA SER A 350 -22.25 -30.26 -20.37
C SER A 350 -22.27 -29.74 -21.81
N GLN A 351 -21.66 -30.47 -22.75
CA GLN A 351 -21.64 -30.13 -24.17
C GLN A 351 -23.04 -30.18 -24.78
N HIS A 352 -23.84 -31.21 -24.46
CA HIS A 352 -25.21 -31.34 -24.96
C HIS A 352 -26.13 -30.21 -24.47
N LYS A 353 -25.95 -29.77 -23.21
CA LYS A 353 -26.69 -28.65 -22.62
C LYS A 353 -26.11 -27.26 -22.95
N ASN A 354 -24.92 -27.20 -23.56
CA ASN A 354 -24.14 -25.97 -23.80
C ASN A 354 -23.97 -25.08 -22.54
N VAL A 355 -23.67 -25.71 -21.41
CA VAL A 355 -23.43 -25.04 -20.12
C VAL A 355 -22.07 -25.44 -19.56
N LYS A 356 -21.54 -24.66 -18.61
CA LYS A 356 -20.24 -24.97 -17.98
C LYS A 356 -20.36 -26.26 -17.17
N LEU A 357 -19.37 -27.15 -17.24
CA LEU A 357 -19.35 -28.48 -16.59
C LEU A 357 -19.73 -28.47 -15.10
N ARG A 358 -19.41 -27.39 -14.38
CA ARG A 358 -19.75 -27.19 -12.97
C ARG A 358 -21.25 -27.12 -12.70
N ASP A 359 -22.05 -26.66 -13.67
CA ASP A 359 -23.49 -26.45 -13.53
C ASP A 359 -24.27 -27.79 -13.50
N PRO A 360 -24.10 -28.73 -14.45
CA PRO A 360 -24.72 -30.06 -14.34
C PRO A 360 -24.12 -30.91 -13.21
N ALA A 361 -22.86 -30.69 -12.83
CA ALA A 361 -22.27 -31.33 -11.65
C ALA A 361 -22.98 -30.87 -10.37
N ARG A 362 -23.22 -29.57 -10.21
CA ARG A 362 -23.98 -29.01 -9.08
C ARG A 362 -25.41 -29.57 -9.05
N GLU A 363 -26.11 -29.54 -10.18
CA GLU A 363 -27.48 -30.07 -10.30
C GLU A 363 -27.56 -31.53 -9.81
N MET A 364 -26.58 -32.35 -10.19
CA MET A 364 -26.52 -33.75 -9.79
C MET A 364 -26.25 -33.94 -8.28
N VAL A 365 -25.36 -33.12 -7.70
CA VAL A 365 -25.07 -33.15 -6.25
C VAL A 365 -26.29 -32.68 -5.44
N GLU A 366 -27.00 -31.66 -5.91
CA GLU A 366 -28.23 -31.16 -5.27
C GLU A 366 -29.35 -32.22 -5.30
N GLN A 367 -29.56 -32.86 -6.46
CA GLN A 367 -30.53 -33.96 -6.61
C GLN A 367 -30.21 -35.15 -5.69
N ALA A 368 -28.94 -35.57 -5.62
CA ALA A 368 -28.52 -36.66 -4.75
C ALA A 368 -28.70 -36.32 -3.26
N SER A 369 -28.44 -35.06 -2.88
CA SER A 369 -28.64 -34.57 -1.51
C SER A 369 -30.13 -34.56 -1.13
N HIS A 370 -31.01 -34.22 -2.06
CA HIS A 370 -32.47 -34.25 -1.85
C HIS A 370 -33.03 -35.68 -1.78
N ALA A 371 -32.46 -36.61 -2.56
CA ALA A 371 -32.83 -38.03 -2.49
C ALA A 371 -32.37 -38.71 -1.18
N ALA A 372 -31.30 -38.21 -0.55
CA ALA A 372 -30.76 -38.72 0.71
C ALA A 372 -31.48 -38.16 1.96
N ALA A 373 -32.26 -37.08 1.83
CA ALA A 373 -33.05 -36.55 2.95
C ALA A 373 -34.14 -37.56 3.35
N PRO A 374 -34.27 -37.92 4.63
CA PRO A 374 -35.24 -38.94 5.04
C PRO A 374 -36.64 -38.43 4.76
N SER A 375 -37.30 -39.05 3.77
CA SER A 375 -38.76 -38.96 3.65
C SER A 375 -39.35 -39.48 4.96
N GLY A 376 -39.86 -38.56 5.77
CA GLY A 376 -40.52 -38.87 7.03
C GLY A 376 -41.76 -39.70 6.78
N ARG A 377 -41.61 -41.03 6.71
CA ARG A 377 -42.70 -41.96 6.97
C ARG A 377 -42.85 -42.04 8.49
N PRO A 378 -43.99 -41.66 9.08
CA PRO A 378 -44.20 -41.91 10.50
C PRO A 378 -44.18 -43.41 10.70
N SER A 379 -43.16 -43.90 11.42
CA SER A 379 -43.14 -45.25 11.93
C SER A 379 -44.25 -45.35 12.96
N GLY A 380 -45.31 -46.11 12.63
CA GLY A 380 -46.40 -46.39 13.55
C GLY A 380 -45.89 -47.02 14.85
N PRO A 381 -46.62 -46.87 15.96
CA PRO A 381 -46.13 -47.25 17.28
C PRO A 381 -45.90 -48.77 17.31
N ARG A 382 -44.66 -49.17 17.57
CA ARG A 382 -44.33 -50.56 17.91
C ARG A 382 -44.99 -50.87 19.26
N GLY A 383 -45.95 -51.80 19.24
CA GLY A 383 -46.56 -52.34 20.46
C GLY A 383 -45.52 -52.95 21.39
N PRO A 384 -45.78 -52.97 22.72
CA PRO A 384 -44.80 -53.39 23.69
C PRO A 384 -44.56 -54.91 23.59
N VAL A 385 -43.28 -55.29 23.45
CA VAL A 385 -42.84 -56.67 23.58
C VAL A 385 -42.96 -57.06 25.05
N ALA A 386 -43.77 -58.09 25.32
CA ALA A 386 -43.93 -58.67 26.64
C ALA A 386 -42.62 -59.31 27.11
N ALA A 387 -42.07 -58.83 28.22
CA ALA A 387 -41.07 -59.54 29.01
C ALA A 387 -41.68 -59.88 30.36
N GLY A 388 -42.11 -61.14 30.50
CA GLY A 388 -42.51 -61.70 31.78
C GLY A 388 -41.28 -62.12 32.58
N VAL A 389 -41.16 -61.61 33.81
CA VAL A 389 -40.53 -62.32 34.94
C VAL A 389 -41.35 -61.99 36.19
N ARG A 390 -41.73 -63.06 36.91
CA ARG A 390 -42.52 -63.04 38.15
C ARG A 390 -41.63 -62.91 39.39
N SER A 391 -42.23 -62.25 40.40
CA SER A 391 -42.04 -62.33 41.87
C SER A 391 -40.67 -61.97 42.45
N SER A 392 -40.53 -61.28 43.58
CA SER A 392 -41.32 -61.32 44.82
C SER A 392 -41.01 -60.12 45.76
N SER A 393 -41.99 -59.77 46.61
CA SER A 393 -41.89 -59.21 48.00
C SER A 393 -40.84 -58.12 48.32
N GLY A 394 -41.15 -56.99 48.97
CA GLY A 394 -42.33 -56.55 49.68
C GLY A 394 -42.09 -55.19 50.38
N THR A 395 -43.20 -54.60 50.82
CA THR A 395 -43.36 -53.73 52.00
C THR A 395 -42.76 -52.30 52.00
N SER A 396 -43.66 -51.36 52.29
CA SER A 396 -43.50 -50.13 53.11
C SER A 396 -43.38 -48.77 52.39
N LEU A 397 -44.52 -48.09 52.27
CA LEU A 397 -44.66 -46.63 52.44
C LEU A 397 -44.47 -46.26 53.95
N PRO A 398 -44.33 -44.98 54.40
CA PRO A 398 -44.85 -43.77 53.75
C PRO A 398 -44.04 -42.44 53.85
N ALA A 399 -44.47 -41.49 53.00
CA ALA A 399 -44.67 -40.05 53.22
C ALA A 399 -43.52 -39.13 53.69
N ARG A 400 -43.32 -38.05 52.90
CA ARG A 400 -43.47 -36.68 53.44
C ARG A 400 -43.78 -35.63 52.38
N ARG A 401 -44.76 -34.78 52.72
CA ARG A 401 -45.22 -33.57 52.04
C ARG A 401 -44.27 -32.37 52.26
N GLY A 402 -44.34 -31.41 51.34
CA GLY A 402 -44.00 -29.99 51.50
C GLY A 402 -43.71 -29.40 50.11
N ALA A 403 -44.62 -28.71 49.41
CA ALA A 403 -44.98 -27.28 49.60
C ALA A 403 -43.73 -26.39 49.69
N GLY A 404 -43.49 -25.35 48.90
CA GLY A 404 -44.25 -24.59 47.91
C GLY A 404 -43.52 -23.25 47.68
N GLY A 405 -43.95 -22.48 46.66
CA GLY A 405 -43.67 -21.03 46.48
C GLY A 405 -42.31 -20.67 45.88
N THR A 406 -42.22 -20.06 44.68
CA THR A 406 -42.52 -18.66 44.27
C THR A 406 -41.59 -17.59 44.84
N GLY A 407 -40.99 -16.80 43.93
CA GLY A 407 -40.24 -15.55 44.15
C GLY A 407 -38.81 -15.69 43.60
N ALA A 408 -38.31 -14.88 42.67
CA ALA A 408 -38.77 -13.65 42.03
C ALA A 408 -38.14 -13.55 40.63
#